data_AF-A0A1M2VW90-F1
#
_entry.id   AF-A0A1M2VW90-F1
#
_cell.length_a   1.000
_cell.length_b   1.000
_cell.length_c   1.000
_cell.angle_alpha   90.00
_cell.angle_beta   90.00
_cell.angle_gamma   90.00
#
_symmetry.space_group_name_H-M   'P 1'
#
loop_
_entity.id
_entity.type
_entity.pdbx_description
1 polymer ?
#
loop_
_entity_poly.entity_id
_entity_poly.type
_entity_poly.pdbx_seq_one_letter_code
_entity_poly.pdbx_strand_id
1 'polypeptide(L)'
;MTLASPLAAIALVCVVSVFLKGVITKRRKLPLPPGPRPLPIIGNALSIPTRRIAQVYREMSVKYGDLVYLESFGQPLLVIGTHETALDLLEKRSAKYADKVHSTMASLAGWDWVLPIMPYGPWWRRSRKAFHEFFNPGAIVQYRPIQLECSQRILRRLIRDPQHFPEHIRHCIGSGIMRITYGIDIEKETTPYMDIAAETMATFAAVFVPGKYLVETFPILRFLPSWLPGARFKREGKEWTQIVRRLRDTPWNATVAAMVRSAHPSFVVAAHTEQRDGTAPPSIITSMLERTSGLEGQALAEETTIAKDTASAAYAGTAGVVLTIYPDIQKRAQADLDAVVGPHRLPNFDDQPSLPYIAAIIRECIRWRIVVPLGIMHHSMEDDEYRGYHIPKGTLVIPNAWAMTRDTRHYPDPEEFKPERYLKDGKLNPEVLDPGDFGFGYGRRSVQ
;
A
#
# COMPACT_ATOMS: atom_id res chain seq x y z
N MET A 1 -13.85 21.57 -52.97
CA MET A 1 -13.04 21.03 -51.86
C MET A 1 -13.79 19.85 -51.25
N THR A 2 -13.44 18.63 -51.65
CA THR A 2 -14.06 17.41 -51.15
C THR A 2 -13.62 17.19 -49.70
N LEU A 3 -14.54 17.35 -48.77
CA LEU A 3 -14.38 16.89 -47.38
C LEU A 3 -14.06 15.40 -47.43
N ALA A 4 -12.80 15.03 -47.20
CA ALA A 4 -12.43 13.64 -47.01
C ALA A 4 -13.33 13.07 -45.91
N SER A 5 -14.00 11.95 -46.21
CA SER A 5 -14.94 11.37 -45.25
C SER A 5 -14.20 11.06 -43.95
N PRO A 6 -14.82 11.25 -42.77
CA PRO A 6 -14.19 10.96 -41.49
C PRO A 6 -13.63 9.52 -41.41
N LEU A 7 -14.22 8.59 -42.18
CA LEU A 7 -13.72 7.22 -42.36
C LEU A 7 -12.35 7.16 -43.06
N ALA A 8 -12.12 7.98 -44.10
CA ALA A 8 -10.84 8.03 -44.80
C ALA A 8 -9.73 8.62 -43.91
N ALA A 9 -10.05 9.61 -43.08
CA ALA A 9 -9.11 10.17 -42.11
C ALA A 9 -8.73 9.16 -41.01
N ILE A 10 -9.72 8.42 -40.48
CA ILE A 10 -9.48 7.35 -39.49
C ILE A 10 -8.61 6.24 -40.11
N ALA A 11 -8.92 5.81 -41.34
CA ALA A 11 -8.14 4.79 -42.04
C ALA A 11 -6.68 5.23 -42.26
N LEU A 12 -6.46 6.48 -42.65
CA LEU A 12 -5.12 7.04 -42.81
C LEU A 12 -4.34 7.06 -41.49
N VAL A 13 -4.98 7.49 -40.39
CA VAL A 13 -4.36 7.48 -39.05
C VAL A 13 -4.00 6.05 -38.63
N CYS A 14 -4.88 5.07 -38.87
CA CYS A 14 -4.59 3.66 -38.62
C CYS A 14 -3.36 3.18 -39.40
N VAL A 15 -3.31 3.45 -40.71
CA VAL A 15 -2.21 3.04 -41.58
C VAL A 15 -0.89 3.69 -41.18
N VAL A 16 -0.89 5.00 -40.91
CA VAL A 16 0.30 5.73 -40.46
C VAL A 16 0.77 5.22 -39.11
N SER A 17 -0.15 4.96 -38.18
CA SER A 17 0.19 4.42 -36.85
C SER A 17 0.79 3.01 -36.93
N VAL A 18 0.25 2.13 -37.79
CA VAL A 18 0.79 0.79 -38.04
C VAL A 18 2.17 0.88 -38.69
N PHE A 19 2.35 1.76 -39.68
CA PHE A 19 3.64 1.97 -40.34
C PHE A 19 4.70 2.49 -39.37
N LEU A 20 4.39 3.52 -38.57
CA LEU A 20 5.29 4.08 -37.56
C LEU A 20 5.65 3.03 -36.50
N LYS A 21 4.69 2.24 -36.01
CA LYS A 21 4.97 1.11 -35.11
C LYS A 21 5.90 0.09 -35.77
N GLY A 22 5.71 -0.23 -37.06
CA GLY A 22 6.59 -1.13 -37.81
C GLY A 22 8.04 -0.62 -37.93
N VAL A 23 8.22 0.69 -38.13
CA VAL A 23 9.55 1.31 -38.20
C VAL A 23 10.23 1.36 -36.82
N ILE A 24 9.48 1.69 -35.77
CA ILE A 24 10.00 1.75 -34.40
C ILE A 24 10.37 0.34 -33.89
N THR A 25 9.55 -0.67 -34.18
CA THR A 25 9.83 -2.06 -33.80
C THR A 25 11.05 -2.64 -34.51
N LYS A 26 11.28 -2.31 -35.79
CA LYS A 26 12.48 -2.72 -36.53
C LYS A 26 13.79 -2.13 -35.99
N ARG A 27 13.74 -1.03 -35.21
CA ARG A 27 14.94 -0.46 -34.57
C ARG A 27 15.34 -1.17 -33.27
N ARG A 28 14.51 -2.07 -32.73
CA ARG A 28 14.81 -2.77 -31.47
C ARG A 28 15.73 -3.96 -31.72
N LYS A 29 16.85 -4.03 -30.99
CA LYS A 29 17.81 -5.14 -31.08
C LYS A 29 17.28 -6.43 -30.47
N LEU A 30 16.36 -6.33 -29.49
CA LEU A 30 15.77 -7.46 -28.79
C LEU A 30 14.22 -7.41 -28.87
N PRO A 31 13.55 -8.58 -28.83
CA PRO A 31 12.09 -8.65 -28.80
C PRO A 31 11.53 -8.11 -27.48
N LEU A 32 10.27 -7.71 -27.50
CA LEU A 32 9.50 -7.46 -26.27
C LEU A 32 9.20 -8.78 -25.55
N PRO A 33 8.93 -8.77 -24.22
CA PRO A 33 8.45 -9.95 -23.53
C PRO A 33 7.15 -10.48 -24.14
N PRO A 34 6.83 -11.77 -23.97
CA PRO A 34 5.69 -12.40 -24.60
C PRO A 34 4.36 -11.88 -24.03
N GLY A 35 3.28 -11.99 -24.81
CA GLY A 35 1.95 -11.58 -24.37
C GLY A 35 0.89 -11.69 -25.48
N PRO A 36 -0.38 -11.36 -25.18
CA PRO A 36 -1.44 -11.29 -26.17
C PRO A 36 -1.06 -10.34 -27.33
N ARG A 37 -1.42 -10.72 -28.56
CA ARG A 37 -1.16 -9.88 -29.74
C ARG A 37 -1.91 -8.54 -29.62
N PRO A 38 -1.23 -7.39 -29.73
CA PRO A 38 -1.87 -6.08 -29.64
C PRO A 38 -2.70 -5.79 -30.89
N LEU A 39 -3.86 -5.14 -30.72
CA LEU A 39 -4.64 -4.58 -31.81
C LEU A 39 -4.02 -3.27 -32.30
N PRO A 40 -4.26 -2.86 -33.55
CA PRO A 40 -3.86 -1.55 -34.05
C PRO A 40 -4.42 -0.43 -33.17
N ILE A 41 -3.61 0.61 -32.92
CA ILE A 41 -3.92 1.80 -32.10
C ILE A 41 -4.13 1.53 -30.61
N ILE A 42 -5.10 0.69 -30.25
CA ILE A 42 -5.51 0.49 -28.84
C ILE A 42 -4.64 -0.52 -28.10
N GLY A 43 -3.83 -1.30 -28.82
CA GLY A 43 -2.99 -2.35 -28.24
C GLY A 43 -3.83 -3.47 -27.64
N ASN A 44 -3.51 -3.84 -26.41
CA ASN A 44 -4.16 -4.82 -25.56
C ASN A 44 -5.23 -4.22 -24.63
N ALA A 45 -5.73 -3.00 -24.89
CA ALA A 45 -6.76 -2.39 -24.04
C ALA A 45 -7.97 -3.30 -23.76
N LEU A 46 -8.40 -4.09 -24.76
CA LEU A 46 -9.49 -5.06 -24.61
C LEU A 46 -9.09 -6.37 -23.90
N SER A 47 -7.79 -6.63 -23.78
CA SER A 47 -7.25 -7.79 -23.06
C SER A 47 -6.97 -7.48 -21.59
N ILE A 48 -6.92 -6.21 -21.18
CA ILE A 48 -6.69 -5.82 -19.79
C ILE A 48 -7.97 -6.12 -18.97
N PRO A 49 -7.89 -6.97 -17.94
CA PRO A 49 -9.05 -7.34 -17.15
C PRO A 49 -9.50 -6.20 -16.23
N THR A 50 -10.81 -6.04 -16.09
CA THR A 50 -11.45 -5.12 -15.12
C THR A 50 -12.05 -5.85 -13.91
N ARG A 51 -12.06 -7.18 -13.93
CA ARG A 51 -12.57 -8.05 -12.86
C ARG A 51 -11.61 -9.22 -12.69
N ARG A 52 -11.48 -9.73 -11.45
CA ARG A 52 -10.57 -10.83 -11.10
C ARG A 52 -9.16 -10.60 -11.68
N ILE A 53 -8.68 -9.36 -11.55
CA ILE A 53 -7.53 -8.84 -12.30
C ILE A 53 -6.28 -9.68 -12.03
N ALA A 54 -6.02 -9.99 -10.75
CA ALA A 54 -4.88 -10.82 -10.35
C ALA A 54 -4.98 -12.26 -10.86
N GLN A 55 -6.17 -12.85 -10.87
CA GLN A 55 -6.41 -14.19 -11.39
C GLN A 55 -6.20 -14.25 -12.91
N VAL A 56 -6.78 -13.31 -13.65
CA VAL A 56 -6.62 -13.27 -15.12
C VAL A 56 -5.16 -13.02 -15.50
N TYR A 57 -4.45 -12.17 -14.76
CA TYR A 57 -3.01 -12.02 -14.95
C TYR A 57 -2.22 -13.29 -14.63
N ARG A 58 -2.63 -14.09 -13.63
CA ARG A 58 -2.04 -15.41 -13.39
C ARG A 58 -2.30 -16.36 -14.56
N GLU A 59 -3.51 -16.41 -15.09
CA GLU A 59 -3.86 -17.22 -16.27
C GLU A 59 -3.00 -16.83 -17.49
N MET A 60 -2.77 -15.52 -17.68
CA MET A 60 -1.84 -15.03 -18.70
C MET A 60 -0.41 -15.47 -18.43
N SER A 61 0.07 -15.41 -17.18
CA SER A 61 1.42 -15.87 -16.85
C SER A 61 1.60 -17.37 -17.07
N VAL A 62 0.57 -18.18 -16.82
CA VAL A 62 0.59 -19.62 -17.16
C VAL A 62 0.70 -19.82 -18.68
N LYS A 63 0.03 -18.99 -19.47
CA LYS A 63 -0.01 -19.11 -20.93
C LYS A 63 1.25 -18.58 -21.64
N TYR A 64 1.78 -17.44 -21.20
CA TYR A 64 2.85 -16.73 -21.90
C TYR A 64 4.20 -16.77 -21.18
N GLY A 65 4.24 -17.25 -19.94
CA GLY A 65 5.43 -17.24 -19.09
C GLY A 65 5.33 -16.21 -17.95
N ASP A 66 6.32 -16.19 -17.07
CA ASP A 66 6.33 -15.35 -15.86
C ASP A 66 6.46 -13.84 -16.13
N LEU A 67 6.81 -13.45 -17.35
CA LEU A 67 6.80 -12.09 -17.87
C LEU A 67 5.72 -11.95 -18.94
N VAL A 68 4.67 -11.19 -18.67
CA VAL A 68 3.61 -10.90 -19.65
C VAL A 68 3.64 -9.43 -20.02
N TYR A 69 3.90 -9.13 -21.29
CA TYR A 69 3.88 -7.77 -21.83
C TYR A 69 2.52 -7.45 -22.46
N LEU A 70 2.03 -6.25 -22.16
CA LEU A 70 0.82 -5.67 -22.72
C LEU A 70 1.11 -4.21 -23.11
N GLU A 71 0.35 -3.67 -24.06
CA GLU A 71 0.39 -2.24 -24.38
C GLU A 71 -1.04 -1.70 -24.35
N SER A 72 -1.31 -0.53 -23.78
CA SER A 72 -2.63 0.10 -23.84
C SER A 72 -2.49 1.56 -24.25
N PHE A 73 -3.00 1.92 -25.43
CA PHE A 73 -2.89 3.30 -25.97
C PHE A 73 -1.45 3.86 -25.93
N GLY A 74 -0.46 3.03 -26.26
CA GLY A 74 0.95 3.41 -26.23
C GLY A 74 1.63 3.30 -24.86
N GLN A 75 0.90 3.09 -23.76
CA GLN A 75 1.47 2.81 -22.44
C GLN A 75 1.91 1.34 -22.37
N PRO A 76 3.20 1.04 -22.16
CA PRO A 76 3.67 -0.32 -21.94
C PRO A 76 3.36 -0.80 -20.51
N LEU A 77 2.94 -2.06 -20.38
CA LEU A 77 2.69 -2.76 -19.12
C LEU A 77 3.47 -4.09 -19.13
N LEU A 78 4.05 -4.44 -17.98
CA LEU A 78 4.73 -5.69 -17.74
C LEU A 78 4.19 -6.32 -16.46
N VAL A 79 3.51 -7.46 -16.58
CA VAL A 79 3.04 -8.24 -15.45
C VAL A 79 4.09 -9.28 -15.09
N ILE A 80 4.48 -9.31 -13.81
CA ILE A 80 5.42 -10.28 -13.24
C ILE A 80 4.63 -11.32 -12.44
N GLY A 81 4.72 -12.59 -12.84
CA GLY A 81 3.97 -13.70 -12.25
C GLY A 81 4.70 -14.50 -11.15
N THR A 82 6.00 -14.28 -10.95
CA THR A 82 6.87 -15.08 -10.05
C THR A 82 7.70 -14.21 -9.13
N HIS A 83 8.01 -14.73 -7.94
CA HIS A 83 8.84 -14.03 -6.96
C HIS A 83 10.26 -13.82 -7.47
N GLU A 84 10.86 -14.81 -8.13
CA GLU A 84 12.25 -14.71 -8.62
C GLU A 84 12.43 -13.56 -9.60
N THR A 85 11.47 -13.39 -10.52
CA THR A 85 11.52 -12.31 -11.51
C THR A 85 11.24 -10.95 -10.86
N ALA A 86 10.37 -10.90 -9.85
CA ALA A 86 10.15 -9.67 -9.09
C ALA A 86 11.38 -9.28 -8.27
N LEU A 87 12.08 -10.26 -7.67
CA LEU A 87 13.36 -10.04 -6.99
C LEU A 87 14.42 -9.52 -7.97
N ASP A 88 14.55 -10.14 -9.14
CA ASP A 88 15.55 -9.72 -10.14
C ASP A 88 15.31 -8.27 -10.63
N LEU A 89 14.06 -7.90 -10.91
CA LEU A 89 13.72 -6.58 -11.47
C LEU A 89 13.53 -5.52 -10.39
N LEU A 90 12.75 -5.79 -9.35
CA LEU A 90 12.30 -4.77 -8.39
C LEU A 90 13.23 -4.64 -7.18
N GLU A 91 13.97 -5.67 -6.81
CA GLU A 91 14.97 -5.65 -5.73
C GLU A 91 16.37 -5.36 -6.29
N LYS A 92 16.95 -6.32 -7.02
CA LYS A 92 18.33 -6.24 -7.51
C LYS A 92 18.55 -5.08 -8.47
N ARG A 93 17.54 -4.78 -9.30
CA ARG A 93 17.54 -3.65 -10.24
C ARG A 93 16.63 -2.51 -9.79
N SER A 94 16.39 -2.38 -8.49
CA SER A 94 15.50 -1.36 -7.92
C SER A 94 15.80 0.07 -8.39
N ALA A 95 17.03 0.37 -8.82
CA ALA A 95 17.40 1.70 -9.33
C ALA A 95 16.69 2.04 -10.64
N LYS A 96 16.30 1.03 -11.43
CA LYS A 96 15.59 1.22 -12.70
C LYS A 96 14.08 1.27 -12.52
N TYR A 97 13.56 0.66 -11.46
CA TYR A 97 12.13 0.39 -11.26
C TYR A 97 11.52 1.08 -10.03
N ALA A 98 12.25 1.98 -9.37
CA ALA A 98 11.76 2.65 -8.16
C ALA A 98 10.69 3.74 -8.44
N ASP A 99 10.40 4.08 -9.69
CA ASP A 99 9.46 5.17 -9.98
C ASP A 99 7.99 4.73 -9.91
N LYS A 100 7.09 5.72 -9.87
CA LYS A 100 5.63 5.53 -9.90
C LYS A 100 5.04 6.46 -10.95
N VAL A 101 4.07 5.96 -11.71
CA VAL A 101 3.35 6.79 -12.68
C VAL A 101 2.48 7.78 -11.94
N HIS A 102 2.53 9.03 -12.39
CA HIS A 102 1.63 10.08 -11.92
C HIS A 102 0.18 9.73 -12.29
N SER A 103 -0.65 9.45 -11.28
CA SER A 103 -2.08 9.22 -11.46
C SER A 103 -2.84 10.54 -11.47
N THR A 104 -3.50 10.84 -12.58
CA THR A 104 -4.24 12.11 -12.71
C THR A 104 -5.47 12.11 -11.80
N MET A 105 -6.15 10.97 -11.65
CA MET A 105 -7.30 10.85 -10.76
C MET A 105 -6.89 10.96 -9.29
N ALA A 106 -5.76 10.37 -8.89
CA ALA A 106 -5.22 10.51 -7.53
C ALA A 106 -4.96 11.98 -7.19
N SER A 107 -4.32 12.74 -8.09
CA SER A 107 -4.12 14.18 -7.87
C SER A 107 -5.43 14.96 -7.79
N LEU A 108 -6.42 14.64 -8.64
CA LEU A 108 -7.74 15.28 -8.57
C LEU A 108 -8.52 14.94 -7.30
N ALA A 109 -8.22 13.80 -6.66
CA ALA A 109 -8.82 13.34 -5.42
C ALA A 109 -8.01 13.72 -4.16
N GLY A 110 -6.89 14.43 -4.30
CA GLY A 110 -6.07 14.87 -3.17
C GLY A 110 -5.13 13.82 -2.58
N TRP A 111 -4.77 12.78 -3.35
CA TRP A 111 -3.87 11.69 -2.96
C TRP A 111 -2.40 11.92 -3.36
N ASP A 112 -2.05 13.09 -3.85
CA ASP A 112 -0.70 13.42 -4.35
C ASP A 112 0.42 13.32 -3.31
N TRP A 113 0.09 13.37 -2.02
CA TRP A 113 1.03 13.32 -0.90
C TRP A 113 1.37 11.90 -0.39
N VAL A 114 0.61 10.86 -0.78
CA VAL A 114 0.82 9.53 -0.20
C VAL A 114 2.07 8.84 -0.74
N LEU A 115 2.93 8.42 0.20
CA LEU A 115 4.24 7.83 -0.07
C LEU A 115 4.26 6.66 -1.08
N PRO A 116 3.28 5.71 -1.08
CA PRO A 116 3.33 4.54 -1.97
C PRO A 116 3.23 4.88 -3.46
N ILE A 117 2.54 5.96 -3.84
CA ILE A 117 2.29 6.32 -5.25
C ILE A 117 3.05 7.57 -5.69
N MET A 118 3.75 8.22 -4.77
CA MET A 118 4.58 9.39 -5.05
C MET A 118 5.71 9.04 -6.02
N PRO A 119 5.94 9.82 -7.10
CA PRO A 119 7.05 9.61 -8.03
C PRO A 119 8.41 9.61 -7.34
N TYR A 120 9.38 8.87 -7.89
CA TYR A 120 10.71 8.79 -7.29
C TYR A 120 11.45 10.12 -7.48
N GLY A 121 11.98 10.68 -6.40
CA GLY A 121 12.68 11.95 -6.46
C GLY A 121 13.16 12.43 -5.09
N PRO A 122 13.76 13.63 -5.01
CA PRO A 122 14.24 14.21 -3.75
C PRO A 122 13.15 14.30 -2.67
N TRP A 123 11.93 14.69 -3.05
CA TRP A 123 10.79 14.76 -2.14
C TRP A 123 10.46 13.39 -1.54
N TRP A 124 10.25 12.38 -2.40
CA TRP A 124 10.01 11.00 -1.96
C TRP A 124 11.13 10.46 -1.05
N ARG A 125 12.41 10.71 -1.38
CA ARG A 125 13.53 10.26 -0.54
C ARG A 125 13.49 10.87 0.86
N ARG A 126 13.15 12.15 0.99
CA ARG A 126 13.00 12.81 2.29
C ARG A 126 11.81 12.26 3.07
N SER A 127 10.64 12.17 2.44
CA SER A 127 9.44 11.58 3.07
C SER A 127 9.67 10.13 3.49
N ARG A 128 10.36 9.33 2.66
CA ARG A 128 10.71 7.95 2.99
C ARG A 128 11.69 7.86 4.15
N LYS A 129 12.71 8.74 4.19
CA LYS A 129 13.67 8.79 5.31
C LYS A 129 12.95 9.10 6.63
N ALA A 130 12.07 10.12 6.62
CA ALA A 130 11.26 10.48 7.78
C ALA A 130 10.37 9.31 8.24
N PHE A 131 9.65 8.66 7.33
CA PHE A 131 8.83 7.49 7.66
C PHE A 131 9.68 6.35 8.25
N HIS A 132 10.78 5.99 7.59
CA HIS A 132 11.61 4.86 7.99
C HIS A 132 12.31 5.10 9.33
N GLU A 133 12.61 6.34 9.71
CA GLU A 133 13.18 6.66 11.01
C GLU A 133 12.33 6.13 12.18
N PHE A 134 11.01 6.22 12.06
CA PHE A 134 10.08 5.80 13.13
C PHE A 134 9.56 4.37 12.95
N PHE A 135 9.60 3.82 11.73
CA PHE A 135 8.98 2.52 11.41
C PHE A 135 9.95 1.41 10.99
N ASN A 136 11.28 1.63 11.08
CA ASN A 136 12.25 0.56 10.85
C ASN A 136 12.19 -0.53 11.96
N PRO A 137 12.73 -1.74 11.71
CA PRO A 137 12.65 -2.85 12.66
C PRO A 137 13.20 -2.56 14.07
N GLY A 138 14.18 -1.66 14.20
CA GLY A 138 14.70 -1.23 15.51
C GLY A 138 13.76 -0.26 16.22
N ALA A 139 13.22 0.72 15.48
CA ALA A 139 12.35 1.76 16.03
C ALA A 139 11.01 1.20 16.53
N ILE A 140 10.43 0.19 15.86
CA ILE A 140 9.11 -0.34 16.24
C ILE A 140 9.08 -1.03 17.60
N VAL A 141 10.25 -1.42 18.15
CA VAL A 141 10.35 -2.07 19.48
C VAL A 141 9.81 -1.15 20.57
N GLN A 142 9.98 0.17 20.44
CA GLN A 142 9.49 1.15 21.41
C GLN A 142 7.95 1.19 21.49
N TYR A 143 7.25 0.69 20.48
CA TYR A 143 5.78 0.70 20.42
C TYR A 143 5.14 -0.57 21.01
N ARG A 144 5.95 -1.57 21.38
CA ARG A 144 5.48 -2.82 22.01
C ARG A 144 4.58 -2.60 23.24
N PRO A 145 4.85 -1.66 24.16
CA PRO A 145 3.95 -1.40 25.29
C PRO A 145 2.54 -1.00 24.85
N ILE A 146 2.42 -0.14 23.83
CA ILE A 146 1.12 0.27 23.27
C ILE A 146 0.41 -0.93 22.62
N GLN A 147 1.15 -1.79 21.90
CA GLN A 147 0.61 -3.00 21.28
C GLN A 147 0.13 -4.05 22.31
N LEU A 148 0.84 -4.19 23.44
CA LEU A 148 0.42 -5.06 24.54
C LEU A 148 -0.85 -4.54 25.22
N GLU A 149 -0.90 -3.25 25.54
CA GLU A 149 -2.09 -2.62 26.14
C GLU A 149 -3.31 -2.77 25.23
N CYS A 150 -3.10 -2.54 23.93
CA CYS A 150 -4.05 -2.82 22.85
C CYS A 150 -4.59 -4.26 22.91
N SER A 151 -3.70 -5.25 22.95
CA SER A 151 -4.08 -6.67 23.04
C SER A 151 -4.91 -6.96 24.29
N GLN A 152 -4.53 -6.41 25.44
CA GLN A 152 -5.28 -6.57 26.69
C GLN A 152 -6.66 -5.91 26.64
N ARG A 153 -6.78 -4.74 26.01
CA ARG A 153 -8.07 -4.06 25.78
C ARG A 153 -8.99 -4.91 24.92
N ILE A 154 -8.48 -5.49 23.82
CA ILE A 154 -9.26 -6.43 23.00
C ILE A 154 -9.79 -7.58 23.85
N LEU A 155 -8.94 -8.23 24.65
CA LEU A 155 -9.36 -9.35 25.50
C LEU A 155 -10.49 -8.95 26.47
N ARG A 156 -10.38 -7.80 27.14
CA ARG A 156 -11.43 -7.30 28.04
C ARG A 156 -12.75 -7.02 27.29
N ARG A 157 -12.68 -6.50 26.07
CA ARG A 157 -13.88 -6.25 25.25
C ARG A 157 -14.51 -7.56 24.77
N LEU A 158 -13.71 -8.53 24.35
CA LEU A 158 -14.21 -9.84 23.91
C LEU A 158 -14.90 -10.65 25.00
N ILE A 159 -14.46 -10.51 26.27
CA ILE A 159 -15.16 -11.14 27.40
C ILE A 159 -16.59 -10.60 27.54
N ARG A 160 -16.80 -9.31 27.24
CA ARG A 160 -18.10 -8.64 27.38
C ARG A 160 -18.95 -8.75 26.12
N ASP A 161 -18.32 -8.66 24.97
CA ASP A 161 -18.96 -8.55 23.67
C ASP A 161 -18.12 -9.26 22.58
N PRO A 162 -18.20 -10.60 22.51
CA PRO A 162 -17.42 -11.39 21.56
C PRO A 162 -17.95 -11.28 20.11
N GLN A 163 -19.21 -10.85 19.93
CA GLN A 163 -19.86 -10.81 18.60
C GLN A 163 -19.24 -9.74 17.69
N HIS A 164 -18.68 -8.67 18.26
CA HIS A 164 -18.04 -7.58 17.53
C HIS A 164 -16.51 -7.71 17.45
N PHE A 165 -16.00 -8.95 17.38
CA PHE A 165 -14.56 -9.23 17.32
C PHE A 165 -13.81 -8.42 16.23
N PRO A 166 -14.28 -8.35 14.97
CA PRO A 166 -13.61 -7.56 13.93
C PRO A 166 -13.54 -6.07 14.27
N GLU A 167 -14.59 -5.51 14.86
CA GLU A 167 -14.66 -4.10 15.26
C GLU A 167 -13.67 -3.80 16.39
N HIS A 168 -13.56 -4.70 17.37
CA HIS A 168 -12.58 -4.58 18.46
C HIS A 168 -11.15 -4.58 17.95
N ILE A 169 -10.82 -5.47 17.00
CA ILE A 169 -9.50 -5.54 16.36
C ILE A 169 -9.20 -4.24 15.60
N ARG A 170 -10.12 -3.79 14.74
CA ARG A 170 -9.96 -2.56 13.95
C ARG A 170 -9.76 -1.34 14.85
N HIS A 171 -10.61 -1.20 15.86
CA HIS A 171 -10.52 -0.11 16.82
C HIS A 171 -9.19 -0.12 17.56
N CYS A 172 -8.71 -1.30 17.95
CA CYS A 172 -7.48 -1.43 18.68
C CYS A 172 -6.24 -1.04 17.85
N ILE A 173 -6.17 -1.50 16.60
CA ILE A 173 -5.08 -1.14 15.68
C ILE A 173 -5.10 0.36 15.39
N GLY A 174 -6.29 0.90 15.12
CA GLY A 174 -6.48 2.32 14.89
C GLY A 174 -6.18 3.19 16.10
N SER A 175 -6.56 2.77 17.31
CA SER A 175 -6.19 3.43 18.56
C SER A 175 -4.67 3.43 18.75
N GLY A 176 -4.04 2.28 18.53
CA GLY A 176 -2.59 2.12 18.63
C GLY A 176 -1.84 3.06 17.71
N ILE A 177 -2.20 3.11 16.42
CA ILE A 177 -1.53 4.01 15.48
C ILE A 177 -1.74 5.48 15.87
N MET A 178 -2.96 5.87 16.26
CA MET A 178 -3.29 7.26 16.60
C MET A 178 -2.51 7.74 17.83
N ARG A 179 -2.28 6.85 18.80
CA ARG A 179 -1.42 7.12 19.95
C ARG A 179 0.05 7.25 19.54
N ILE A 180 0.55 6.34 18.71
CA ILE A 180 1.94 6.34 18.25
C ILE A 180 2.24 7.59 17.40
N THR A 181 1.39 7.91 16.43
CA THR A 181 1.64 8.95 15.44
C THR A 181 1.30 10.34 15.97
N TYR A 182 0.14 10.48 16.61
CA TYR A 182 -0.44 11.79 16.96
C TYR A 182 -0.52 12.04 18.47
N GLY A 183 -0.24 11.05 19.32
CA GLY A 183 -0.42 11.16 20.77
C GLY A 183 -1.90 11.19 21.19
N ILE A 184 -2.82 10.78 20.29
CA ILE A 184 -4.26 10.88 20.49
C ILE A 184 -4.79 9.54 21.01
N ASP A 185 -5.45 9.56 22.17
CA ASP A 185 -6.17 8.42 22.73
C ASP A 185 -7.64 8.48 22.28
N ILE A 186 -7.97 7.75 21.21
CA ILE A 186 -9.29 7.82 20.58
C ILE A 186 -10.45 7.43 21.50
N GLU A 187 -10.20 6.74 22.62
CA GLU A 187 -11.27 6.41 23.59
C GLU A 187 -11.76 7.63 24.38
N LYS A 188 -10.95 8.70 24.43
CA LYS A 188 -11.27 9.94 25.13
C LYS A 188 -11.80 11.04 24.21
N GLU A 189 -11.88 10.74 22.91
CA GLU A 189 -12.22 11.71 21.87
C GLU A 189 -13.63 11.46 21.33
N THR A 190 -14.35 12.54 21.02
CA THR A 190 -15.65 12.47 20.33
C THR A 190 -15.50 12.41 18.81
N THR A 191 -14.31 12.70 18.29
CA THR A 191 -14.03 12.73 16.85
C THR A 191 -14.00 11.29 16.29
N PRO A 192 -14.76 10.98 15.23
CA PRO A 192 -14.83 9.64 14.65
C PRO A 192 -13.63 9.35 13.73
N TYR A 193 -12.42 9.29 14.30
CA TYR A 193 -11.20 9.04 13.53
C TYR A 193 -11.31 7.79 12.67
N MET A 194 -11.76 6.67 13.25
CA MET A 194 -11.82 5.40 12.51
C MET A 194 -12.74 5.46 11.28
N ASP A 195 -13.84 6.22 11.35
CA ASP A 195 -14.73 6.42 10.22
C ASP A 195 -14.08 7.30 9.15
N ILE A 196 -13.33 8.34 9.55
CA ILE A 196 -12.54 9.16 8.62
C ILE A 196 -11.53 8.27 7.87
N ALA A 197 -10.83 7.37 8.56
CA ALA A 197 -9.89 6.45 7.94
C ALA A 197 -10.58 5.48 6.97
N ALA A 198 -11.68 4.86 7.38
CA ALA A 198 -12.44 3.92 6.56
C ALA A 198 -13.03 4.59 5.31
N GLU A 199 -13.68 5.75 5.47
CA GLU A 199 -14.24 6.56 4.38
C GLU A 199 -13.13 6.95 3.38
N THR A 200 -11.99 7.42 3.88
CA THR A 200 -10.86 7.80 3.05
C THR A 200 -10.31 6.61 2.27
N MET A 201 -10.12 5.45 2.91
CA MET A 201 -9.61 4.25 2.25
C MET A 201 -10.56 3.70 1.17
N ALA A 202 -11.87 3.90 1.32
CA ALA A 202 -12.82 3.60 0.24
C ALA A 202 -12.57 4.44 -1.01
N THR A 203 -12.18 5.72 -0.85
CA THR A 203 -11.79 6.56 -2.00
C THR A 203 -10.52 6.07 -2.68
N PHE A 204 -9.51 5.63 -1.90
CA PHE A 204 -8.27 5.06 -2.46
C PHE A 204 -8.56 3.83 -3.31
N ALA A 205 -9.33 2.88 -2.76
CA ALA A 205 -9.75 1.68 -3.49
C ALA A 205 -10.53 2.01 -4.76
N ALA A 206 -11.33 3.08 -4.75
CA ALA A 206 -12.12 3.52 -5.89
C ALA A 206 -11.30 4.23 -6.99
N VAL A 207 -10.21 4.93 -6.65
CA VAL A 207 -9.30 5.61 -7.58
C VAL A 207 -8.51 4.59 -8.42
N PHE A 208 -7.97 3.57 -7.76
CA PHE A 208 -7.00 2.64 -8.37
C PHE A 208 -7.63 1.43 -9.07
N VAL A 209 -8.93 1.47 -9.39
CA VAL A 209 -9.57 0.43 -10.21
C VAL A 209 -9.10 0.55 -11.66
N PRO A 210 -8.34 -0.44 -12.20
CA PRO A 210 -7.84 -0.36 -13.57
C PRO A 210 -8.96 -0.18 -14.60
N GLY A 211 -8.76 0.75 -15.53
CA GLY A 211 -9.71 1.03 -16.62
C GLY A 211 -10.97 1.81 -16.22
N LYS A 212 -11.18 2.14 -14.94
CA LYS A 212 -12.36 2.87 -14.48
C LYS A 212 -12.40 4.32 -14.99
N TYR A 213 -11.25 5.00 -14.98
CA TYR A 213 -11.16 6.42 -15.32
C TYR A 213 -10.32 6.64 -16.57
N LEU A 214 -10.96 7.09 -17.66
CA LEU A 214 -10.25 7.42 -18.91
C LEU A 214 -9.21 8.53 -18.74
N VAL A 215 -9.34 9.40 -17.73
CA VAL A 215 -8.36 10.46 -17.44
C VAL A 215 -7.00 9.90 -17.02
N GLU A 216 -6.92 8.65 -16.54
CA GLU A 216 -5.64 7.97 -16.29
C GLU A 216 -4.90 7.65 -17.58
N THR A 217 -5.64 7.29 -18.63
CA THR A 217 -5.07 7.01 -19.96
C THR A 217 -4.85 8.30 -20.76
N PHE A 218 -5.77 9.26 -20.63
CA PHE A 218 -5.76 10.52 -21.35
C PHE A 218 -5.82 11.69 -20.36
N PRO A 219 -4.67 12.11 -19.79
CA PRO A 219 -4.62 13.19 -18.80
C PRO A 219 -5.23 14.52 -19.27
N ILE A 220 -5.25 14.76 -20.60
CA ILE A 220 -5.89 15.94 -21.18
C ILE A 220 -7.38 16.07 -20.83
N LEU A 221 -8.05 14.95 -20.52
CA LEU A 221 -9.46 14.96 -20.11
C LEU A 221 -9.68 15.73 -18.80
N ARG A 222 -8.66 15.95 -17.97
CA ARG A 222 -8.76 16.76 -16.73
C ARG A 222 -9.24 18.19 -16.99
N PHE A 223 -9.02 18.71 -18.19
CA PHE A 223 -9.43 20.04 -18.60
C PHE A 223 -10.88 20.13 -19.07
N LEU A 224 -11.59 18.99 -19.21
CA LEU A 224 -13.00 18.99 -19.58
C LEU A 224 -13.85 19.74 -18.55
N PRO A 225 -14.87 20.51 -18.97
CA PRO A 225 -15.82 21.12 -18.04
C PRO A 225 -16.56 20.06 -17.21
N SER A 226 -16.82 20.33 -15.93
CA SER A 226 -17.46 19.39 -14.99
C SER A 226 -18.95 19.07 -15.29
N TRP A 227 -19.56 19.84 -16.19
CA TRP A 227 -20.92 19.61 -16.67
C TRP A 227 -20.98 18.65 -17.87
N LEU A 228 -19.86 18.38 -18.54
CA LEU A 228 -19.83 17.54 -19.73
C LEU A 228 -20.11 16.07 -19.37
N PRO A 229 -20.91 15.33 -20.17
CA PRO A 229 -21.06 13.88 -20.01
C PRO A 229 -19.70 13.17 -19.99
N GLY A 230 -19.50 12.25 -19.04
CA GLY A 230 -18.21 11.58 -18.82
C GLY A 230 -17.23 12.31 -17.90
N ALA A 231 -17.46 13.58 -17.55
CA ALA A 231 -16.62 14.34 -16.61
C ALA A 231 -16.99 14.14 -15.12
N ARG A 232 -17.73 13.06 -14.79
CA ARG A 232 -18.14 12.73 -13.41
C ARG A 232 -16.95 12.64 -12.45
N PHE A 233 -15.81 12.14 -12.94
CA PHE A 233 -14.57 12.02 -12.17
C PHE A 233 -14.10 13.35 -11.57
N LYS A 234 -14.44 14.52 -12.15
CA LYS A 234 -14.10 15.83 -11.56
C LYS A 234 -14.92 16.14 -10.32
N ARG A 235 -16.19 15.70 -10.28
CA ARG A 235 -17.06 15.86 -9.11
C ARG A 235 -16.59 14.93 -7.99
N GLU A 236 -16.33 13.67 -8.33
CA GLU A 236 -15.75 12.68 -7.42
C GLU A 236 -14.41 13.15 -6.86
N GLY A 237 -13.51 13.67 -7.69
CA GLY A 237 -12.24 14.22 -7.23
C GLY A 237 -12.40 15.38 -6.25
N LYS A 238 -13.32 16.32 -6.52
CA LYS A 238 -13.60 17.44 -5.61
C LYS A 238 -14.14 16.96 -4.26
N GLU A 239 -15.09 16.03 -4.26
CA GLU A 239 -15.67 15.43 -3.06
C GLU A 239 -14.61 14.66 -2.26
N TRP A 240 -13.87 13.78 -2.92
CA TRP A 240 -12.84 12.96 -2.29
C TRP A 240 -11.68 13.79 -1.75
N THR A 241 -11.33 14.91 -2.39
CA THR A 241 -10.33 15.84 -1.85
C THR A 241 -10.70 16.33 -0.45
N GLN A 242 -11.99 16.56 -0.17
CA GLN A 242 -12.43 16.99 1.17
C GLN A 242 -12.27 15.85 2.19
N ILE A 243 -12.63 14.63 1.80
CA ILE A 243 -12.48 13.42 2.63
C ILE A 243 -11.00 13.16 2.95
N VAL A 244 -10.14 13.15 1.93
CA VAL A 244 -8.70 12.91 2.08
C VAL A 244 -8.04 14.00 2.93
N ARG A 245 -8.45 15.26 2.79
CA ARG A 245 -7.98 16.34 3.65
C ARG A 245 -8.38 16.15 5.11
N ARG A 246 -9.58 15.64 5.40
CA ARG A 246 -9.98 15.33 6.79
C ARG A 246 -9.05 14.30 7.43
N LEU A 247 -8.68 13.25 6.70
CA LEU A 247 -7.69 12.27 7.17
C LEU A 247 -6.38 12.94 7.59
N ARG A 248 -5.90 13.87 6.76
CA ARG A 248 -4.59 14.51 6.93
C ARG A 248 -4.59 15.64 7.97
N ASP A 249 -5.65 16.44 7.99
CA ASP A 249 -5.69 17.71 8.69
C ASP A 249 -6.30 17.58 10.08
N THR A 250 -7.31 16.73 10.28
CA THR A 250 -8.02 16.59 11.56
C THR A 250 -7.10 16.12 12.71
N PRO A 251 -6.40 14.98 12.61
CA PRO A 251 -5.52 14.53 13.69
C PRO A 251 -4.32 15.46 13.87
N TRP A 252 -3.76 15.99 12.78
CA TRP A 252 -2.69 16.97 12.82
C TRP A 252 -3.06 18.21 13.64
N ASN A 253 -4.19 18.85 13.31
CA ASN A 253 -4.65 20.06 13.99
C ASN A 253 -4.91 19.80 15.48
N ALA A 254 -5.44 18.62 15.84
CA ALA A 254 -5.66 18.24 17.23
C ALA A 254 -4.33 18.13 18.01
N THR A 255 -3.31 17.48 17.45
CA THR A 255 -1.99 17.36 18.06
C THR A 255 -1.31 18.72 18.20
N VAL A 256 -1.29 19.54 17.15
CA VAL A 256 -0.70 20.89 17.19
C VAL A 256 -1.39 21.75 18.24
N ALA A 257 -2.73 21.73 18.31
CA ALA A 257 -3.47 22.45 19.34
C ALA A 257 -3.12 21.98 20.76
N ALA A 258 -2.91 20.68 20.96
CA ALA A 258 -2.48 20.14 22.25
C ALA A 258 -1.05 20.60 22.63
N MET A 259 -0.13 20.67 21.65
CA MET A 259 1.22 21.20 21.85
C MET A 259 1.20 22.69 22.22
N VAL A 260 0.40 23.50 21.53
CA VAL A 260 0.27 24.94 21.85
C VAL A 260 -0.29 25.14 23.25
N ARG A 261 -1.34 24.40 23.64
CA ARG A 261 -1.88 24.44 25.01
C ARG A 261 -0.85 24.08 26.08
N SER A 262 0.03 23.13 25.76
CA SER A 262 1.10 22.66 26.66
C SER A 262 2.24 23.68 26.79
N ALA A 263 2.50 24.48 25.74
CA ALA A 263 3.52 25.52 25.74
C ALA A 263 3.11 26.80 26.51
N HIS A 264 1.82 26.96 26.86
CA HIS A 264 1.31 28.11 27.60
C HIS A 264 0.93 27.71 29.04
N PRO A 265 1.70 28.11 30.08
CA PRO A 265 1.40 27.79 31.48
C PRO A 265 0.06 28.34 32.01
N SER A 266 -0.55 29.29 31.30
CA SER A 266 -1.63 30.13 31.82
C SER A 266 -3.07 29.61 31.64
N PHE A 267 -3.27 28.38 31.17
CA PHE A 267 -4.62 27.82 30.92
C PHE A 267 -4.86 26.42 31.51
N VAL A 268 -4.10 26.03 32.54
CA VAL A 268 -4.22 24.72 33.22
C VAL A 268 -5.10 24.79 34.48
N VAL A 269 -6.16 25.61 34.47
CA VAL A 269 -7.16 25.60 35.55
C VAL A 269 -8.41 24.88 35.05
N ALA A 270 -8.73 23.77 35.74
CA ALA A 270 -9.93 22.92 35.63
C ALA A 270 -9.88 21.73 34.65
N ALA A 271 -9.00 20.76 34.93
CA ALA A 271 -9.30 19.32 34.73
C ALA A 271 -8.40 18.47 35.64
N HIS A 272 -8.78 18.35 36.91
CA HIS A 272 -8.16 17.41 37.84
C HIS A 272 -8.70 16.00 37.60
N THR A 273 -7.86 15.10 37.10
CA THR A 273 -7.59 13.78 37.68
C THR A 273 -6.40 13.14 36.96
N GLU A 274 -5.37 12.84 37.76
CA GLU A 274 -4.22 11.96 37.48
C GLU A 274 -3.20 12.43 36.43
N GLN A 275 -2.19 13.14 36.94
CA GLN A 275 -0.78 13.08 36.52
C GLN A 275 -0.53 13.19 35.00
N ARG A 276 -0.71 14.39 34.46
CA ARG A 276 -0.01 14.83 33.26
C ARG A 276 0.60 16.20 33.53
N ASP A 277 1.93 16.23 33.69
CA ASP A 277 2.68 17.45 33.43
C ASP A 277 2.21 17.99 32.08
N GLY A 278 1.92 19.29 32.00
CA GLY A 278 1.28 19.98 30.87
C GLY A 278 2.12 19.97 29.59
N THR A 279 2.43 18.78 29.09
CA THR A 279 3.19 18.46 27.88
C THR A 279 2.28 17.65 26.97
N ALA A 280 2.33 17.91 25.66
CA ALA A 280 1.60 17.09 24.70
C ALA A 280 2.14 15.65 24.79
N PRO A 281 1.28 14.61 24.71
CA PRO A 281 1.75 13.23 24.79
C PRO A 281 2.84 12.96 23.74
N PRO A 282 3.97 12.32 24.11
CA PRO A 282 5.01 11.97 23.16
C PRO A 282 4.45 11.16 21.99
N SER A 283 4.80 11.57 20.78
CA SER A 283 4.36 10.95 19.53
C SER A 283 5.35 11.25 18.41
N ILE A 284 5.21 10.57 17.26
CA ILE A 284 6.01 10.86 16.07
C ILE A 284 5.87 12.34 15.69
N ILE A 285 4.65 12.87 15.68
CA ILE A 285 4.42 14.27 15.30
C ILE A 285 5.08 15.26 16.27
N THR A 286 4.98 15.04 17.59
CA THR A 286 5.65 15.93 18.55
C THR A 286 7.16 15.89 18.35
N SER A 287 7.76 14.70 18.19
CA SER A 287 9.19 14.56 17.94
C SER A 287 9.66 15.19 16.62
N MET A 288 8.85 15.10 15.56
CA MET A 288 9.17 15.74 14.28
C MET A 288 9.05 17.27 14.37
N LEU A 289 8.00 17.77 15.02
CA LEU A 289 7.79 19.22 15.20
C LEU A 289 8.86 19.85 16.09
N GLU A 290 9.28 19.18 17.17
CA GLU A 290 10.39 19.65 18.01
C GLU A 290 11.66 19.91 17.20
N ARG A 291 11.98 19.06 16.22
CA ARG A 291 13.16 19.21 15.34
C ARG A 291 13.04 20.34 14.34
N THR A 292 11.83 20.89 14.16
CA THR A 292 11.63 22.08 13.32
C THR A 292 11.94 23.37 14.07
N SER A 293 12.25 23.31 15.38
CA SER A 293 12.63 24.47 16.17
C SER A 293 13.86 25.16 15.55
N GLY A 294 13.71 26.41 15.13
CA GLY A 294 14.78 27.19 14.49
C GLY A 294 14.83 27.10 12.96
N LEU A 295 13.94 26.34 12.33
CA LEU A 295 13.70 26.45 10.89
C LEU A 295 12.74 27.62 10.61
N GLU A 296 12.98 28.34 9.51
CA GLU A 296 12.12 29.43 9.05
C GLU A 296 11.79 29.29 7.55
N GLY A 297 10.75 30.00 7.12
CA GLY A 297 10.37 30.10 5.71
C GLY A 297 10.12 28.75 5.04
N GLN A 298 10.73 28.54 3.87
CA GLN A 298 10.48 27.35 3.05
C GLN A 298 10.94 26.06 3.73
N ALA A 299 12.06 26.08 4.47
CA ALA A 299 12.57 24.89 5.14
C ALA A 299 11.59 24.37 6.21
N LEU A 300 11.01 25.27 7.01
CA LEU A 300 9.97 24.93 7.99
C LEU A 300 8.73 24.36 7.31
N ALA A 301 8.27 24.99 6.22
CA ALA A 301 7.08 24.54 5.49
C ALA A 301 7.25 23.13 4.90
N GLU A 302 8.43 22.84 4.35
CA GLU A 302 8.76 21.54 3.78
C GLU A 302 8.81 20.45 4.86
N GLU A 303 9.53 20.68 5.97
CA GLU A 303 9.64 19.70 7.07
C GLU A 303 8.28 19.46 7.76
N THR A 304 7.48 20.51 7.93
CA THR A 304 6.10 20.39 8.44
C THR A 304 5.24 19.52 7.52
N THR A 305 5.35 19.72 6.20
CA THR A 305 4.60 18.94 5.22
C THR A 305 5.05 17.47 5.24
N ILE A 306 6.35 17.21 5.29
CA ILE A 306 6.91 15.85 5.40
C ILE A 306 6.40 15.17 6.67
N ALA A 307 6.40 15.85 7.82
CA ALA A 307 5.88 15.31 9.08
C ALA A 307 4.39 14.95 8.97
N LYS A 308 3.60 15.87 8.44
CA LYS A 308 2.16 15.71 8.28
C LYS A 308 1.81 14.54 7.35
N ASP A 309 2.45 14.47 6.20
CA ASP A 309 2.21 13.42 5.21
C ASP A 309 2.67 12.04 5.73
N THR A 310 3.80 12.00 6.44
CA THR A 310 4.36 10.77 7.03
C THR A 310 3.40 10.15 8.05
N ALA A 311 2.90 10.96 9.00
CA ALA A 311 1.95 10.47 10.00
C ALA A 311 0.61 10.04 9.36
N SER A 312 0.15 10.80 8.37
CA SER A 312 -1.12 10.51 7.68
C SER A 312 -1.05 9.22 6.86
N ALA A 313 0.11 8.89 6.29
CA ALA A 313 0.33 7.63 5.60
C ALA A 313 0.28 6.43 6.56
N ALA A 314 0.87 6.55 7.75
CA ALA A 314 0.80 5.50 8.78
C ALA A 314 -0.64 5.26 9.25
N TYR A 315 -1.39 6.34 9.46
CA TYR A 315 -2.80 6.30 9.85
C TYR A 315 -3.69 5.60 8.82
N ALA A 316 -3.51 5.91 7.52
CA ALA A 316 -4.25 5.27 6.43
C ALA A 316 -4.06 3.73 6.37
N GLY A 317 -2.89 3.22 6.78
CA GLY A 317 -2.55 1.80 6.74
C GLY A 317 -3.36 0.91 7.69
N THR A 318 -4.13 1.47 8.62
CA THR A 318 -4.86 0.71 9.65
C THR A 318 -6.12 -0.02 9.16
N ALA A 319 -6.66 0.36 7.99
CA ALA A 319 -7.91 -0.21 7.48
C ALA A 319 -7.80 -1.64 6.91
N GLY A 320 -6.59 -2.22 6.83
CA GLY A 320 -6.30 -3.42 6.05
C GLY A 320 -6.29 -4.77 6.80
N VAL A 321 -6.69 -4.84 8.08
CA VAL A 321 -6.54 -6.09 8.86
C VAL A 321 -7.82 -6.93 8.86
N VAL A 322 -7.69 -8.18 8.40
CA VAL A 322 -8.70 -9.24 8.54
C VAL A 322 -8.03 -10.46 9.16
N LEU A 323 -8.55 -10.92 10.29
CA LEU A 323 -8.19 -12.20 10.88
C LEU A 323 -9.38 -13.15 10.70
N THR A 324 -9.13 -14.32 10.13
CA THR A 324 -10.07 -15.43 10.12
C THR A 324 -9.30 -16.65 10.58
N ILE A 325 -9.76 -17.30 11.64
CA ILE A 325 -9.06 -18.43 12.24
C ILE A 325 -9.95 -19.66 12.13
N TYR A 326 -9.36 -20.78 11.72
CA TYR A 326 -10.02 -22.08 11.69
C TYR A 326 -9.97 -22.73 13.09
N PRO A 327 -11.06 -23.36 13.57
CA PRO A 327 -11.13 -23.87 14.95
C PRO A 327 -10.00 -24.84 15.32
N ASP A 328 -9.59 -25.73 14.42
CA ASP A 328 -8.56 -26.72 14.74
C ASP A 328 -7.16 -26.10 14.84
N ILE A 329 -6.88 -25.10 14.00
CA ILE A 329 -5.65 -24.31 14.07
C ILE A 329 -5.62 -23.48 15.34
N GLN A 330 -6.78 -22.93 15.74
CA GLN A 330 -6.90 -22.21 17.00
C GLN A 330 -6.58 -23.10 18.20
N LYS A 331 -7.12 -24.32 18.24
CA LYS A 331 -6.85 -25.29 19.32
C LYS A 331 -5.35 -25.63 19.41
N ARG A 332 -4.69 -25.85 18.28
CA ARG A 332 -3.25 -26.11 18.27
C ARG A 332 -2.44 -24.89 18.71
N ALA A 333 -2.82 -23.69 18.25
CA ALA A 333 -2.19 -22.44 18.70
C ALA A 333 -2.33 -22.23 20.22
N GLN A 334 -3.49 -22.59 20.79
CA GLN A 334 -3.72 -22.58 22.24
C GLN A 334 -2.79 -23.56 22.96
N ALA A 335 -2.66 -24.79 22.47
CA ALA A 335 -1.75 -25.77 23.07
C ALA A 335 -0.28 -25.30 23.07
N ASP A 336 0.18 -24.69 21.97
CA ASP A 336 1.53 -24.09 21.90
C ASP A 336 1.70 -22.94 22.90
N LEU A 337 0.70 -22.06 23.02
CA LEU A 337 0.70 -20.97 24.00
C LEU A 337 0.71 -21.51 25.44
N ASP A 338 -0.11 -22.51 25.75
CA ASP A 338 -0.20 -23.13 27.08
C ASP A 338 1.14 -23.78 27.46
N ALA A 339 1.84 -24.39 26.51
CA ALA A 339 3.14 -25.03 26.75
C ALA A 339 4.27 -24.01 27.03
N VAL A 340 4.25 -22.84 26.37
CA VAL A 340 5.31 -21.83 26.47
C VAL A 340 5.05 -20.80 27.57
N VAL A 341 3.81 -20.32 27.66
CA VAL A 341 3.40 -19.21 28.54
C VAL A 341 2.82 -19.73 29.86
N GLY A 342 2.06 -20.82 29.80
CA GLY A 342 1.32 -21.37 30.93
C GLY A 342 0.11 -20.52 31.36
N PRO A 343 -0.65 -20.98 32.36
CA PRO A 343 -1.93 -20.37 32.74
C PRO A 343 -1.81 -19.15 33.68
N HIS A 344 -0.58 -18.79 34.09
CA HIS A 344 -0.36 -17.83 35.19
C HIS A 344 -0.03 -16.41 34.72
N ARG A 345 0.18 -16.18 33.43
CA ARG A 345 0.48 -14.87 32.87
C ARG A 345 -0.03 -14.72 31.44
N LEU A 346 -0.12 -13.49 30.95
CA LEU A 346 -0.38 -13.22 29.54
C LEU A 346 0.91 -13.33 28.70
N PRO A 347 0.81 -13.66 27.40
CA PRO A 347 1.94 -13.64 26.48
C PRO A 347 2.55 -12.25 26.34
N ASN A 348 3.85 -12.18 26.10
CA ASN A 348 4.56 -10.96 25.74
C ASN A 348 5.55 -11.21 24.59
N PHE A 349 6.28 -10.17 24.18
CA PHE A 349 7.18 -10.27 23.02
C PHE A 349 8.40 -11.17 23.23
N ASP A 350 8.80 -11.45 24.48
CA ASP A 350 9.93 -12.32 24.79
C ASP A 350 9.59 -13.80 24.54
N ASP A 351 8.30 -14.14 24.48
CA ASP A 351 7.81 -15.48 24.15
C ASP A 351 7.90 -15.79 22.65
N GLN A 352 7.98 -14.75 21.79
CA GLN A 352 7.87 -14.89 20.34
C GLN A 352 8.85 -15.89 19.71
N PRO A 353 10.15 -15.94 20.10
CA PRO A 353 11.09 -16.93 19.55
C PRO A 353 10.70 -18.39 19.86
N SER A 354 9.94 -18.61 20.94
CA SER A 354 9.48 -19.91 21.40
C SER A 354 8.10 -20.30 20.83
N LEU A 355 7.49 -19.45 20.01
CA LEU A 355 6.14 -19.65 19.44
C LEU A 355 6.17 -19.80 17.90
N PRO A 356 6.88 -20.80 17.35
CA PRO A 356 7.06 -20.95 15.91
C PRO A 356 5.75 -21.22 15.16
N TYR A 357 4.77 -21.92 15.76
CA TYR A 357 3.48 -22.14 15.11
C TYR A 357 2.65 -20.85 15.02
N ILE A 358 2.72 -19.96 16.00
CA ILE A 358 2.08 -18.64 15.93
C ILE A 358 2.68 -17.81 14.79
N ALA A 359 4.02 -17.81 14.67
CA ALA A 359 4.70 -17.17 13.55
C ALA A 359 4.29 -17.79 12.19
N ALA A 360 4.14 -19.11 12.14
CA ALA A 360 3.65 -19.82 10.96
C ALA A 360 2.20 -19.43 10.58
N ILE A 361 1.32 -19.26 11.57
CA ILE A 361 -0.06 -18.77 11.34
C ILE A 361 -0.04 -17.36 10.75
N ILE A 362 0.80 -16.47 11.27
CA ILE A 362 0.92 -15.08 10.76
C ILE A 362 1.38 -15.11 9.29
N ARG A 363 2.41 -15.89 8.97
CA ARG A 363 2.88 -16.07 7.59
C ARG A 363 1.77 -16.60 6.70
N GLU A 364 1.04 -17.63 7.13
CA GLU A 364 -0.04 -18.21 6.33
C GLU A 364 -1.20 -17.23 6.15
N CYS A 365 -1.53 -16.39 7.14
CA CYS A 365 -2.50 -15.30 6.97
C CYS A 365 -2.10 -14.33 5.86
N ILE A 366 -0.84 -13.88 5.86
CA ILE A 366 -0.31 -12.95 4.84
C ILE A 366 -0.35 -13.60 3.46
N ARG A 367 0.10 -14.85 3.33
CA ARG A 367 0.07 -15.58 2.05
C ARG A 367 -1.36 -15.81 1.56
N TRP A 368 -2.22 -16.35 2.43
CA TRP A 368 -3.57 -16.78 2.10
C TRP A 368 -4.47 -15.61 1.67
N ARG A 369 -4.37 -14.49 2.41
CA ARG A 369 -5.15 -13.26 2.21
C ARG A 369 -4.23 -12.07 2.01
N ILE A 370 -3.45 -12.11 0.94
CA ILE A 370 -2.60 -10.99 0.57
C ILE A 370 -3.43 -9.71 0.39
N VAL A 371 -3.07 -8.66 1.14
CA VAL A 371 -3.83 -7.41 1.20
C VAL A 371 -3.77 -6.64 -0.11
N VAL A 372 -2.64 -6.72 -0.83
CA VAL A 372 -2.41 -6.02 -2.10
C VAL A 372 -2.07 -7.04 -3.20
N PRO A 373 -3.07 -7.70 -3.82
CA PRO A 373 -2.89 -8.77 -4.80
C PRO A 373 -1.96 -8.46 -6.00
N LEU A 374 -1.88 -7.20 -6.42
CA LEU A 374 -1.06 -6.75 -7.55
C LEU A 374 0.16 -5.93 -7.11
N GLY A 375 0.47 -5.94 -5.81
CA GLY A 375 1.38 -4.99 -5.19
C GLY A 375 1.04 -3.53 -5.54
N ILE A 376 2.01 -2.64 -5.36
CA ILE A 376 1.91 -1.27 -5.86
C ILE A 376 2.74 -1.19 -7.14
N MET A 377 2.07 -0.90 -8.26
CA MET A 377 2.71 -0.84 -9.59
C MET A 377 3.96 0.04 -9.59
N HIS A 378 5.00 -0.40 -10.27
CA HIS A 378 6.26 0.30 -10.48
C HIS A 378 6.32 0.92 -11.88
N HIS A 379 7.27 1.81 -12.09
CA HIS A 379 7.51 2.45 -13.38
C HIS A 379 8.99 2.38 -13.74
N SER A 380 9.33 1.93 -14.95
CA SER A 380 10.72 1.88 -15.39
C SER A 380 11.22 3.28 -15.77
N MET A 381 12.34 3.70 -15.19
CA MET A 381 12.96 5.01 -15.43
C MET A 381 13.86 5.03 -16.66
N GLU A 382 14.29 3.86 -17.11
CA GLU A 382 15.15 3.64 -18.27
C GLU A 382 14.81 2.33 -18.97
N ASP A 383 15.35 2.15 -20.17
CA ASP A 383 15.28 0.87 -20.88
C ASP A 383 16.06 -0.20 -20.11
N ASP A 384 15.59 -1.43 -20.14
CA ASP A 384 16.30 -2.57 -19.55
C ASP A 384 16.31 -3.78 -20.50
N GLU A 385 17.29 -4.65 -20.30
CA GLU A 385 17.37 -5.95 -20.96
C GLU A 385 17.32 -7.06 -19.92
N TYR A 386 16.35 -7.95 -20.04
CA TYR A 386 16.12 -9.01 -19.07
C TYR A 386 15.71 -10.30 -19.77
N ARG A 387 16.49 -11.37 -19.53
CA ARG A 387 16.29 -12.71 -20.12
C ARG A 387 16.09 -12.70 -21.65
N GLY A 388 16.85 -11.87 -22.36
CA GLY A 388 16.79 -11.74 -23.81
C GLY A 388 15.64 -10.87 -24.34
N TYR A 389 14.88 -10.22 -23.45
CA TYR A 389 13.82 -9.28 -23.81
C TYR A 389 14.21 -7.85 -23.51
N HIS A 390 13.73 -6.94 -24.33
CA HIS A 390 13.81 -5.49 -24.10
C HIS A 390 12.58 -5.01 -23.33
N ILE A 391 12.79 -4.38 -22.19
CA ILE A 391 11.77 -3.70 -21.40
C ILE A 391 11.92 -2.19 -21.64
N PRO A 392 10.98 -1.55 -22.35
CA PRO A 392 11.08 -0.13 -22.63
C PRO A 392 11.04 0.72 -21.35
N LYS A 393 11.70 1.87 -21.39
CA LYS A 393 11.49 2.98 -20.46
C LYS A 393 10.01 3.35 -20.43
N GLY A 394 9.52 3.70 -19.24
CA GLY A 394 8.14 4.11 -19.04
C GLY A 394 7.16 2.94 -18.89
N THR A 395 7.67 1.71 -18.73
CA THR A 395 6.84 0.51 -18.54
C THR A 395 6.26 0.47 -17.13
N LEU A 396 4.94 0.31 -17.05
CA LEU A 396 4.22 0.00 -15.82
C LEU A 396 4.49 -1.45 -15.44
N VAL A 397 5.18 -1.69 -14.33
CA VAL A 397 5.54 -3.02 -13.87
C VAL A 397 4.62 -3.44 -12.72
N ILE A 398 3.91 -4.56 -12.91
CA ILE A 398 2.87 -5.06 -12.00
C ILE A 398 3.35 -6.37 -11.36
N PRO A 399 3.82 -6.35 -10.10
CA PRO A 399 4.14 -7.57 -9.38
C PRO A 399 2.86 -8.27 -8.94
N ASN A 400 2.46 -9.35 -9.61
CA ASN A 400 1.28 -10.12 -9.23
C ASN A 400 1.55 -10.95 -7.96
N ALA A 401 1.53 -10.29 -6.79
CA ALA A 401 1.75 -10.92 -5.50
C ALA A 401 0.76 -12.07 -5.24
N TRP A 402 -0.48 -11.95 -5.70
CA TRP A 402 -1.47 -13.03 -5.61
C TRP A 402 -1.04 -14.28 -6.40
N ALA A 403 -0.46 -14.12 -7.59
CA ALA A 403 0.14 -15.24 -8.30
C ALA A 403 1.29 -15.88 -7.50
N MET A 404 2.13 -15.06 -6.86
CA MET A 404 3.26 -15.54 -6.04
C MET A 404 2.79 -16.33 -4.81
N THR A 405 1.72 -15.87 -4.13
CA THR A 405 1.10 -16.61 -3.00
C THR A 405 0.54 -17.98 -3.37
N ARG A 406 0.36 -18.22 -4.68
CA ARG A 406 -0.24 -19.43 -5.27
C ARG A 406 0.71 -20.17 -6.18
N ASP A 407 2.00 -19.86 -6.09
CA ASP A 407 3.02 -20.57 -6.83
C ASP A 407 3.27 -21.93 -6.18
N THR A 408 2.83 -23.00 -6.84
CA THR A 408 2.95 -24.38 -6.34
C THR A 408 4.40 -24.84 -6.21
N ARG A 409 5.37 -24.12 -6.79
CA ARG A 409 6.81 -24.37 -6.58
C ARG A 409 7.24 -24.06 -5.15
N HIS A 410 6.60 -23.07 -4.51
CA HIS A 410 6.88 -22.62 -3.15
C HIS A 410 5.81 -23.04 -2.14
N TYR A 411 4.56 -23.13 -2.60
CA TYR A 411 3.40 -23.38 -1.76
C TYR A 411 2.55 -24.53 -2.33
N PRO A 412 2.86 -25.80 -2.01
CA PRO A 412 1.99 -26.93 -2.31
C PRO A 412 0.59 -26.73 -1.71
N ASP A 413 -0.46 -27.14 -2.41
CA ASP A 413 -1.86 -26.90 -2.03
C ASP A 413 -2.12 -25.42 -1.64
N PRO A 414 -1.90 -24.47 -2.57
CA PRO A 414 -1.91 -23.06 -2.25
C PRO A 414 -3.31 -22.52 -1.93
N GLU A 415 -4.36 -23.31 -2.19
CA GLU A 415 -5.75 -23.07 -1.82
C GLU A 415 -6.16 -23.82 -0.52
N GLU A 416 -5.21 -24.29 0.28
CA GLU A 416 -5.46 -24.66 1.67
C GLU A 416 -4.72 -23.75 2.65
N PHE A 417 -5.37 -23.41 3.76
CA PHE A 417 -4.76 -22.67 4.87
C PHE A 417 -4.04 -23.67 5.79
N LYS A 418 -2.73 -23.80 5.61
CA LYS A 418 -1.85 -24.80 6.26
C LYS A 418 -0.63 -24.10 6.87
N PRO A 419 -0.70 -23.55 8.10
CA PRO A 419 0.46 -22.99 8.79
C PRO A 419 1.64 -23.97 8.88
N GLU A 420 1.35 -25.27 8.94
CA GLU A 420 2.32 -26.36 9.00
C GLU A 420 3.36 -26.31 7.88
N ARG A 421 3.03 -25.71 6.73
CA ARG A 421 3.98 -25.55 5.62
C ARG A 421 5.24 -24.78 6.02
N TYR A 422 5.15 -23.91 7.02
CA TYR A 422 6.27 -23.11 7.52
C TYR A 422 7.02 -23.79 8.66
N LEU A 423 6.74 -25.05 8.99
CA LEU A 423 7.39 -25.78 10.07
C LEU A 423 8.20 -26.97 9.57
N LYS A 424 9.36 -27.19 10.19
CA LYS A 424 10.23 -28.36 10.04
C LYS A 424 10.82 -28.68 11.42
N ASP A 425 10.57 -29.88 11.91
CA ASP A 425 11.01 -30.34 13.24
C ASP A 425 10.62 -29.39 14.40
N GLY A 426 9.39 -28.87 14.33
CA GLY A 426 8.85 -27.94 15.33
C GLY A 426 9.42 -26.52 15.28
N LYS A 427 10.32 -26.22 14.34
CA LYS A 427 10.90 -24.88 14.13
C LYS A 427 10.41 -24.29 12.81
N LEU A 428 10.55 -22.97 12.66
CA LEU A 428 10.28 -22.32 11.38
C LEU A 428 11.21 -22.88 10.30
N ASN A 429 10.64 -23.31 9.18
CA ASN A 429 11.36 -23.82 8.03
C ASN A 429 11.86 -22.65 7.17
N PRO A 430 13.18 -22.40 7.08
CA PRO A 430 13.73 -21.32 6.26
C PRO A 430 13.71 -21.64 4.76
N GLU A 431 13.46 -22.90 4.37
CA GLU A 431 13.39 -23.32 2.95
C GLU A 431 12.10 -22.85 2.27
N VAL A 432 11.08 -22.48 3.07
CA VAL A 432 9.78 -22.04 2.56
C VAL A 432 9.83 -20.52 2.39
N LEU A 433 9.55 -20.05 1.18
CA LEU A 433 9.52 -18.62 0.84
C LEU A 433 8.64 -17.85 1.84
N ASP A 434 9.21 -16.83 2.49
CA ASP A 434 8.46 -16.01 3.43
C ASP A 434 7.52 -15.09 2.65
N PRO A 435 6.20 -15.12 2.90
CA PRO A 435 5.27 -14.22 2.22
C PRO A 435 5.54 -12.74 2.54
N GLY A 436 6.32 -12.43 3.58
CA GLY A 436 6.84 -11.09 3.84
C GLY A 436 7.78 -10.57 2.75
N ASP A 437 8.52 -11.45 2.07
CA ASP A 437 9.53 -11.08 1.06
C ASP A 437 8.92 -10.50 -0.22
N PHE A 438 7.62 -10.70 -0.44
CA PHE A 438 6.89 -10.09 -1.54
C PHE A 438 5.64 -9.34 -1.10
N GLY A 439 5.05 -9.70 0.04
CA GLY A 439 3.84 -9.07 0.56
C GLY A 439 4.05 -7.64 1.04
N PHE A 440 5.30 -7.30 1.37
CA PHE A 440 5.71 -5.95 1.76
C PHE A 440 6.47 -5.20 0.66
N GLY A 441 6.42 -5.68 -0.59
CA GLY A 441 7.07 -5.03 -1.73
C GLY A 441 8.58 -5.24 -1.79
N TYR A 442 9.23 -4.55 -2.74
CA TYR A 442 10.63 -4.82 -3.13
C TYR A 442 11.48 -3.54 -3.20
N GLY A 443 12.78 -3.70 -2.93
CA GLY A 443 13.84 -2.74 -3.17
C GLY A 443 13.64 -1.44 -2.41
N ARG A 444 14.02 -0.32 -3.04
CA ARG A 444 13.83 1.03 -2.48
C ARG A 444 12.36 1.36 -2.15
N ARG A 445 11.40 0.56 -2.62
CA ARG A 445 9.96 0.77 -2.45
C ARG A 445 9.31 -0.28 -1.53
N SER A 446 10.08 -1.17 -0.90
CA SER A 446 9.57 -2.09 0.11
C SER A 446 8.99 -1.31 1.29
N VAL A 447 8.16 -1.94 2.13
CA VAL A 447 7.72 -1.36 3.42
C VAL A 447 8.84 -1.45 4.46
N GLN A 448 9.69 -2.47 4.35
CA GLN A 448 10.78 -2.78 5.27
C GLN A 448 11.91 -1.75 5.27
#